data_AF-A0A1W2B1S9-F1
#
_entry.id   AF-A0A1W2B1S9-F1
#
_cell.length_a   1.000
_cell.length_b   1.000
_cell.length_c   1.000
_cell.angle_alpha   90.00
_cell.angle_beta   90.00
_cell.angle_gamma   90.00
#
_symmetry.space_group_name_H-M   'P 1'
#
loop_
_entity.id
_entity.type
_entity.pdbx_description
1 polymer ?
#
loop_
_entity_poly.entity_id
_entity_poly.type
_entity_poly.pdbx_seq_one_letter_code
_entity_poly.pdbx_strand_id
1 'polypeptide(L)'
;MGDNVVRHRLAPDFMSDSSRWSSKTGTLLNLRHEVGVVEHDDGQTFAVAALTESRVPAAVQPGAEALMAQVARQLRDALRMW
;
A
#
# COMPACT_ATOMS: atom_id res chain seq x y z
N MET A 1 4.84 7.87 -16.99
CA MET A 1 3.58 7.86 -16.19
C MET A 1 3.71 6.75 -15.15
N GLY A 2 3.91 7.06 -13.87
CA GLY A 2 4.15 6.00 -12.87
C GLY A 2 3.64 6.30 -11.46
N ASP A 3 3.05 7.47 -11.24
CA ASP A 3 2.60 7.87 -9.91
C ASP A 3 1.08 7.83 -9.86
N ASN A 4 0.55 7.19 -8.82
CA ASN A 4 -0.87 7.26 -8.52
C ASN A 4 -1.21 8.68 -8.05
N VAL A 5 -2.26 9.27 -8.61
CA VAL A 5 -2.79 10.58 -8.18
C VAL A 5 -3.30 10.50 -6.73
N VAL A 6 -3.75 9.32 -6.31
CA VAL A 6 -4.24 9.05 -4.96
C VAL A 6 -3.12 8.43 -4.12
N ARG A 7 -2.69 9.14 -3.07
CA ARG A 7 -1.51 8.79 -2.24
C ARG A 7 -1.83 8.55 -0.75
N HIS A 8 -3.10 8.42 -0.36
CA HIS A 8 -3.50 8.40 1.05
C HIS A 8 -3.50 7.00 1.73
N ARG A 9 -3.16 5.92 1.01
CA ARG A 9 -3.35 4.54 1.47
C ARG A 9 -2.03 3.81 1.75
N LEU A 10 -1.48 3.00 0.83
CA LEU A 10 -0.18 2.33 1.05
C LEU A 10 0.99 3.28 0.83
N ALA A 11 0.84 4.28 -0.05
CA ALA A 11 1.92 5.19 -0.40
C ALA A 11 2.67 5.81 0.80
N PRO A 12 2.03 6.26 1.90
CA PRO A 12 2.73 6.80 3.07
C PRO A 12 3.68 5.80 3.76
N ASP A 13 3.42 4.49 3.65
CA ASP A 13 4.24 3.44 4.26
C ASP A 13 5.30 2.86 3.28
N PHE A 14 5.16 3.13 1.98
CA PHE A 14 6.04 2.58 0.94
C PHE A 14 6.89 3.63 0.19
N MET A 15 6.57 4.92 0.31
CA MET A 15 7.37 6.02 -0.23
C MET A 15 8.29 6.61 0.83
N SER A 16 9.54 6.80 0.47
CA SER A 16 10.50 7.59 1.22
C SER A 16 11.49 8.24 0.25
N ASP A 17 12.47 8.98 0.77
CA ASP A 17 13.57 9.50 -0.04
C ASP A 17 14.43 8.39 -0.66
N SER A 18 14.31 7.14 -0.17
CA SER A 18 15.08 5.97 -0.63
C SER A 18 14.23 4.88 -1.29
N SER A 19 12.93 5.15 -1.51
CA SER A 19 12.03 4.19 -2.16
C SER A 19 10.91 4.86 -2.95
N ARG A 20 10.67 4.32 -4.13
CA ARG A 20 9.60 4.74 -5.03
C ARG A 20 8.45 3.74 -4.97
N TRP A 21 7.21 4.24 -4.93
CA TRP A 21 5.99 3.43 -4.94
C TRP A 21 5.14 3.76 -6.16
N SER A 22 4.90 2.75 -6.99
CA SER A 22 4.04 2.83 -8.18
C SER A 22 2.86 1.88 -8.01
N SER A 23 1.64 2.41 -7.95
CA SER A 23 0.46 1.62 -7.56
C SER A 23 -0.82 2.00 -8.27
N LYS A 24 -1.83 1.15 -8.06
CA LYS A 24 -3.22 1.40 -8.39
C LYS A 24 -4.12 1.08 -7.20
N THR A 25 -4.98 2.04 -6.86
CA THR A 25 -6.04 1.87 -5.86
C THR A 25 -7.35 1.42 -6.51
N GLY A 26 -8.09 0.57 -5.80
CA GLY A 26 -9.50 0.26 -6.03
C GLY A 26 -10.31 0.54 -4.76
N THR A 27 -11.45 1.21 -4.92
CA THR A 27 -12.39 1.51 -3.82
C THR A 27 -13.82 1.36 -4.34
N LEU A 28 -14.61 0.50 -3.72
CA LEU A 28 -16.01 0.29 -4.06
C LEU A 28 -16.77 -0.20 -2.83
N LEU A 29 -17.81 0.52 -2.40
CA LEU A 29 -18.57 0.17 -1.20
C LEU A 29 -17.65 -0.07 0.02
N ASN A 30 -17.61 -1.28 0.56
CA ASN A 30 -16.76 -1.67 1.68
C ASN A 30 -15.38 -2.23 1.26
N LEU A 31 -15.09 -2.30 -0.04
CA LEU A 31 -13.84 -2.79 -0.60
C LEU A 31 -12.78 -1.70 -0.65
N ARG A 32 -11.57 -2.03 -0.18
CA ARG A 32 -10.38 -1.19 -0.24
C ARG A 32 -9.21 -2.04 -0.72
N HIS A 33 -8.73 -1.75 -1.92
CA HIS A 33 -7.66 -2.51 -2.57
C HIS A 33 -6.52 -1.60 -3.01
N GLU A 34 -5.28 -2.02 -2.83
CA GLU A 34 -4.16 -1.38 -3.50
C GLU A 34 -3.14 -2.43 -3.92
N VAL A 35 -2.70 -2.31 -5.16
CA VAL A 35 -1.68 -3.18 -5.73
C VAL A 35 -0.62 -2.28 -6.34
N GLY A 36 0.65 -2.56 -6.06
CA GLY A 36 1.75 -1.76 -6.56
C GLY A 36 3.10 -2.44 -6.38
N VAL A 37 4.13 -1.72 -6.81
CA VAL A 37 5.52 -2.12 -6.72
C VAL A 37 6.28 -1.05 -5.93
N VAL A 38 7.06 -1.49 -4.96
CA VAL A 38 8.06 -0.66 -4.28
C VAL A 38 9.44 -0.99 -4.83
N GLU A 39 10.11 0.05 -5.32
CA GLU A 39 11.47 0.02 -5.84
C GLU A 39 12.36 0.76 -4.84
N HIS A 40 13.39 0.09 -4.31
CA HIS A 40 14.34 0.69 -3.37
C HIS A 40 15.64 1.09 -4.08
N ASP A 41 16.33 2.10 -3.56
CA ASP A 41 17.60 2.58 -4.12
C ASP A 41 18.73 1.54 -4.06
N ASP A 42 18.63 0.55 -3.17
CA ASP A 42 19.55 -0.59 -3.11
C ASP A 42 19.27 -1.66 -4.19
N GLY A 43 18.32 -1.41 -5.08
CA GLY A 43 17.96 -2.26 -6.22
C GLY A 43 16.95 -3.36 -5.90
N GLN A 44 16.53 -3.52 -4.65
CA GLN A 44 15.49 -4.50 -4.32
C GLN A 44 14.10 -4.00 -4.73
N THR A 45 13.28 -4.91 -5.25
CA THR A 45 11.95 -4.59 -5.75
C THR A 45 10.93 -5.61 -5.26
N PHE A 46 9.80 -5.12 -4.75
CA PHE A 46 8.74 -5.98 -4.22
C PHE A 46 7.39 -5.61 -4.80
N ALA A 47 6.68 -6.60 -5.33
CA ALA A 47 5.26 -6.48 -5.66
C ALA A 47 4.41 -6.70 -4.40
N VAL A 48 3.45 -5.82 -4.17
CA VAL A 48 2.57 -5.85 -3.00
C VAL A 48 1.12 -5.74 -3.47
N ALA A 49 0.28 -6.66 -3.02
CA ALA A 49 -1.15 -6.68 -3.30
C ALA A 49 -1.94 -6.80 -1.99
N ALA A 50 -2.70 -5.77 -1.65
CA ALA A 50 -3.60 -5.75 -0.51
C ALA A 50 -5.05 -5.64 -1.00
N LEU A 51 -5.85 -6.68 -0.76
CA LEU A 51 -7.28 -6.69 -1.08
C LEU A 51 -8.07 -6.92 0.21
N THR A 52 -8.80 -5.91 0.65
CA THR A 52 -9.56 -5.96 1.90
C THR A 52 -11.04 -5.63 1.69
N GLU A 53 -11.88 -6.19 2.56
CA GLU A 53 -13.29 -5.83 2.75
C GLU A 53 -13.50 -5.42 4.22
N SER A 54 -14.17 -4.29 4.46
CA SER A 54 -14.49 -3.86 5.82
C SER A 54 -15.88 -4.35 6.24
N ARG A 55 -16.00 -4.82 7.48
CA ARG A 55 -17.30 -5.08 8.13
C ARG A 55 -17.90 -3.83 8.76
N VAL A 56 -17.14 -2.74 8.84
CA VAL A 56 -17.62 -1.45 9.34
C VAL A 56 -18.28 -0.70 8.18
N PRO A 57 -19.53 -0.22 8.31
CA PRO A 57 -20.28 0.36 7.21
C PRO A 57 -19.84 1.78 6.83
N ALA A 58 -18.94 2.40 7.60
CA ALA A 58 -18.46 3.76 7.32
C ALA A 58 -17.74 3.84 5.96
N ALA A 59 -18.06 4.84 5.14
CA ALA A 59 -17.37 5.03 3.86
C ALA A 59 -15.92 5.52 4.07
N VAL A 60 -15.72 6.48 4.97
CA VAL A 60 -14.43 7.06 5.31
C VAL A 60 -13.83 6.30 6.50
N GLN A 61 -12.73 5.58 6.28
CA GLN A 61 -12.06 4.76 7.30
C GLN A 61 -10.53 4.90 7.20
N PRO A 62 -9.95 6.08 7.52
CA PRO A 62 -8.50 6.29 7.43
C PRO A 62 -7.71 5.32 8.32
N GLY A 63 -8.27 4.91 9.47
CA GLY A 63 -7.66 3.88 10.32
C GLY A 63 -7.58 2.49 9.66
N ALA A 64 -8.56 2.14 8.82
CA ALA A 64 -8.51 0.88 8.06
C ALA A 64 -7.45 0.94 6.95
N GLU A 65 -7.29 2.09 6.32
CA GLU A 65 -6.25 2.31 5.30
C GLU A 65 -4.85 2.27 5.91
N ALA A 66 -4.64 2.91 7.06
CA ALA A 66 -3.39 2.85 7.81
C ALA A 66 -3.06 1.42 8.28
N LEU A 67 -4.06 0.69 8.81
CA LEU A 67 -3.87 -0.71 9.23
C LEU A 67 -3.45 -1.61 8.05
N MET A 68 -4.14 -1.48 6.91
CA MET A 68 -3.80 -2.22 5.69
C MET A 68 -2.38 -1.89 5.21
N ALA A 69 -1.98 -0.63 5.23
CA ALA A 69 -0.63 -0.20 4.86
C ALA A 69 0.43 -0.78 5.80
N GLN A 70 0.20 -0.70 7.12
CA GLN A 70 1.10 -1.27 8.13
C GLN A 70 1.31 -2.78 7.95
N VAL A 71 0.22 -3.54 7.75
CA VAL A 71 0.31 -5.00 7.52
C VAL A 71 1.13 -5.30 6.27
N ALA A 72 0.85 -4.59 5.16
CA ALA A 72 1.59 -4.78 3.91
C ALA A 72 3.08 -4.46 4.08
N ARG A 73 3.43 -3.37 4.79
CA ARG A 73 4.81 -3.00 5.07
C ARG A 73 5.52 -4.06 5.91
N GLN A 74 4.90 -4.52 6.99
CA GLN A 74 5.50 -5.56 7.86
C GLN A 74 5.81 -6.85 7.11
N LEU A 75 4.90 -7.29 6.22
CA LEU A 75 5.13 -8.48 5.40
C LEU A 75 6.28 -8.28 4.40
N ARG A 76 6.37 -7.10 3.76
CA ARG A 76 7.49 -6.77 2.87
C ARG A 76 8.81 -6.71 3.65
N ASP A 77 8.82 -6.07 4.82
CA ASP A 77 10.01 -5.93 5.64
C ASP A 77 10.55 -7.30 6.10
N ALA A 78 9.65 -8.25 6.41
CA ALA A 78 10.05 -9.62 6.72
C ALA A 78 10.76 -10.32 5.54
N LEU A 79 10.33 -10.06 4.29
CA LEU A 79 11.01 -10.58 3.10
C LEU A 79 12.34 -9.88 2.81
N ARG A 80 12.47 -8.61 3.16
CA ARG A 80 13.69 -7.81 2.94
C ARG A 80 14.82 -8.15 3.92
N MET A 81 14.48 -8.73 5.07
CA MET A 81 15.45 -9.18 6.08
C MET A 81 15.99 -10.60 5.82
N TRP A 82 15.40 -11.33 4.88
CA TRP A 82 15.86 -12.65 4.43
C TRP A 82 16.91 -12.53 3.32
#